data_AF-A0A4R8G6W7-F1
#
_entry.id   AF-A0A4R8G6W7-F1
#
_cell.length_a   1.000
_cell.length_b   1.000
_cell.length_c   1.000
_cell.angle_alpha   90.00
_cell.angle_beta   90.00
_cell.angle_gamma   90.00
#
_symmetry.space_group_name_H-M   'P 1'
#
loop_
_entity.id
_entity.type
_entity.pdbx_description
1 polymer ?
#
loop_
_entity_poly.entity_id
_entity_poly.type
_entity_poly.pdbx_seq_one_letter_code
_entity_poly.pdbx_strand_id
1 'polypeptide(L)'
;MASKRQDSQLKRLSHRLAWGPLALMLMAGVAHGNDLVVTNARLSLLPGGTPGAGYFRLHNAGDKPVTLVGADSDAFESVEMHMSMSNDGIARMKPVSKLGIAPGETLEFAPGGYHLMFMKRAHPLAMGDEVAVVLKFAGERHLPATFDVVSPASMSPM
;
A
#
# COMPACT_ATOMS: atom_id res chain seq x y z
N MET A 1 -59.11 66.40 29.02
CA MET A 1 -58.82 66.80 27.61
C MET A 1 -58.04 65.66 26.97
N ALA A 2 -58.73 64.79 26.21
CA ALA A 2 -58.84 64.85 24.73
C ALA A 2 -57.50 64.46 24.06
N SER A 3 -57.31 63.21 23.64
CA SER A 3 -57.84 62.57 22.41
C SER A 3 -56.97 62.84 21.18
N LYS A 4 -56.21 61.80 20.82
CA LYS A 4 -56.17 61.15 19.50
C LYS A 4 -55.50 61.88 18.31
N ARG A 5 -54.59 61.12 17.68
CA ARG A 5 -54.30 60.91 16.24
C ARG A 5 -52.78 60.98 16.02
N GLN A 6 -52.08 59.85 15.92
CA GLN A 6 -51.98 58.98 14.74
C GLN A 6 -51.80 59.77 13.45
N ASP A 7 -50.62 59.56 12.86
CA ASP A 7 -50.32 59.41 11.42
C ASP A 7 -48.91 59.98 11.21
N SER A 8 -47.95 59.34 10.56
CA SER A 8 -47.88 58.06 9.88
C SER A 8 -46.42 57.92 9.42
N GLN A 9 -46.08 56.73 8.92
CA GLN A 9 -45.00 56.48 7.95
C GLN A 9 -43.60 56.14 8.49
N LEU A 10 -43.33 54.84 8.42
CA LEU A 10 -42.20 54.24 7.71
C LEU A 10 -40.78 54.56 8.22
N LYS A 11 -40.15 53.53 8.79
CA LYS A 11 -39.02 52.80 8.16
C LYS A 11 -38.74 51.58 9.04
N ARG A 12 -39.05 50.38 8.55
CA ARG A 12 -38.06 49.49 7.90
C ARG A 12 -36.82 49.34 8.79
N LEU A 13 -36.65 48.19 9.44
CA LEU A 13 -36.01 47.03 8.82
C LEU A 13 -35.70 46.00 9.92
N SER A 14 -36.41 44.89 9.85
CA SER A 14 -36.04 43.61 10.43
C SER A 14 -34.60 43.26 10.04
N HIS A 15 -33.74 42.86 10.99
CA HIS A 15 -32.80 41.73 10.84
C HIS A 15 -32.25 41.39 12.24
N ARG A 16 -32.90 40.44 12.92
CA ARG A 16 -32.29 39.75 14.06
C ARG A 16 -31.25 38.79 13.49
N LEU A 17 -29.98 39.20 13.48
CA LEU A 17 -28.88 38.32 13.14
C LEU A 17 -28.58 37.44 14.36
N ALA A 18 -29.16 36.25 14.40
CA ALA A 18 -28.86 35.25 15.41
C ALA A 18 -27.53 34.57 15.05
N TRP A 19 -26.48 34.83 15.84
CA TRP A 19 -25.24 34.06 15.79
C TRP A 19 -25.46 32.71 16.50
N GLY A 20 -25.56 31.63 15.72
CA GLY A 20 -25.50 30.27 16.24
C GLY A 20 -24.05 29.81 16.42
N PRO A 21 -23.73 29.04 17.47
CA PRO A 21 -22.36 28.57 17.68
C PRO A 21 -21.99 27.50 16.64
N LEU A 22 -20.85 27.71 15.99
CA LEU A 22 -20.24 26.75 15.07
C LEU A 22 -19.69 25.57 15.90
N ALA A 23 -20.43 24.46 15.93
CA ALA A 23 -19.97 23.22 16.56
C ALA A 23 -18.84 22.63 15.73
N LEU A 24 -17.61 22.79 16.22
CA LEU A 24 -16.41 22.16 15.65
C LEU A 24 -16.44 20.67 16.02
N MET A 25 -16.94 19.85 15.09
CA MET A 25 -16.96 18.40 15.22
C MET A 25 -15.53 17.87 15.03
N LEU A 26 -14.88 17.50 16.14
CA LEU A 26 -13.60 16.80 16.15
C LEU A 26 -13.80 15.40 15.55
N MET A 27 -13.46 15.25 14.27
CA MET A 27 -13.20 13.93 13.68
C MET A 27 -11.92 13.40 14.32
N ALA A 28 -12.08 12.53 15.33
CA ALA A 28 -10.99 11.67 15.77
C ALA A 28 -10.62 10.75 14.60
N GLY A 29 -9.51 11.04 13.94
CA GLY A 29 -8.95 10.14 12.95
C GLY A 29 -8.67 8.80 13.61
N VAL A 30 -9.31 7.74 13.12
CA VAL A 30 -8.94 6.37 13.49
C VAL A 30 -7.53 6.17 12.95
N ALA A 31 -6.55 6.15 13.85
CA ALA A 31 -5.21 5.68 13.52
C ALA A 31 -5.33 4.18 13.20
N HIS A 32 -5.35 3.84 11.92
CA HIS A 32 -5.23 2.46 11.49
C HIS A 32 -3.82 2.00 11.85
N GLY A 33 -3.70 1.16 12.88
CA GLY A 33 -2.46 0.44 13.15
C GLY A 33 -2.08 -0.38 11.92
N ASN A 34 -0.79 -0.45 11.62
CA ASN A 34 -0.26 -1.22 10.49
C ASN A 34 -0.47 -2.72 10.76
N ASP A 35 -1.66 -3.22 10.45
CA ASP A 35 -2.06 -4.62 10.64
C ASP A 35 -1.42 -5.57 9.61
N LEU A 36 -0.60 -5.05 8.70
CA LEU A 36 0.20 -5.82 7.76
C LEU A 36 1.67 -5.64 8.08
N VAL A 37 2.38 -6.76 8.19
CA VAL A 37 3.79 -6.80 8.58
C VAL A 37 4.59 -7.50 7.48
N VAL A 38 5.56 -6.80 6.92
CA VAL A 38 6.55 -7.36 5.98
C VAL A 38 7.82 -7.69 6.75
N THR A 39 8.34 -8.90 6.55
CA THR A 39 9.59 -9.35 7.15
C THR A 39 10.47 -10.06 6.13
N ASN A 40 11.78 -10.07 6.38
CA ASN A 40 12.79 -10.73 5.54
C ASN A 40 12.73 -10.32 4.05
N ALA A 41 12.48 -9.04 3.79
CA ALA A 41 12.37 -8.52 2.44
C ALA A 41 13.74 -8.41 1.77
N ARG A 42 13.93 -9.18 0.70
CA ARG A 42 15.19 -9.26 -0.04
C ARG A 42 14.93 -9.19 -1.53
N LEU A 43 15.76 -8.43 -2.23
CA LEU A 43 15.79 -8.33 -3.68
C LEU A 43 17.05 -9.02 -4.21
N SER A 44 16.88 -10.18 -4.83
CA SER A 44 17.96 -10.91 -5.47
C SER A 44 18.23 -10.38 -6.87
N LEU A 45 19.45 -9.88 -7.09
CA LEU A 45 19.89 -9.37 -8.39
C LEU A 45 21.00 -10.24 -8.98
N LEU A 46 20.86 -10.56 -10.27
CA LEU A 46 21.94 -11.11 -11.08
C LEU A 46 22.69 -9.97 -11.81
N PRO A 47 23.98 -10.16 -12.13
CA PRO A 47 24.72 -9.24 -13.00
C PRO A 47 24.10 -9.14 -14.40
N GLY A 48 24.47 -8.09 -15.15
CA GLY A 48 24.12 -7.98 -16.57
C GLY A 48 22.69 -7.48 -16.86
N GLY A 49 22.04 -6.82 -15.89
CA GLY A 49 20.76 -6.13 -16.12
C GLY A 49 19.55 -7.06 -16.27
N THR A 50 19.70 -8.34 -15.90
CA THR A 50 18.57 -9.28 -15.87
C THR A 50 17.51 -8.86 -14.84
N PRO A 51 16.27 -9.33 -15.01
CA PRO A 51 15.24 -9.16 -14.00
C PRO A 51 15.69 -9.62 -12.62
N GLY A 52 15.26 -8.89 -11.59
CA GLY A 52 15.44 -9.25 -10.20
C GLY A 52 14.28 -10.09 -9.67
N ALA A 53 14.51 -10.78 -8.55
CA ALA A 53 13.46 -11.50 -7.84
C ALA A 53 13.37 -11.04 -6.39
N GLY A 54 12.19 -10.63 -5.94
CA GLY A 54 11.93 -10.23 -4.56
C GLY A 54 11.22 -11.31 -3.76
N TYR A 55 11.69 -11.48 -2.53
CA TYR A 55 11.24 -12.47 -1.57
C TYR A 55 11.00 -11.79 -0.23
N PHE A 56 9.94 -12.19 0.46
CA PHE A 56 9.53 -11.61 1.74
C PHE A 56 8.40 -12.46 2.34
N ARG A 57 8.12 -12.23 3.62
CA ARG A 57 6.92 -12.72 4.29
C ARG A 57 5.99 -11.57 4.58
N LEU A 58 4.71 -11.74 4.24
CA LEU A 58 3.65 -10.78 4.50
C LEU A 58 2.62 -11.39 5.44
N HIS A 59 2.59 -10.90 6.67
CA HIS A 59 1.65 -11.35 7.69
C HIS A 59 0.50 -10.37 7.84
N ASN A 60 -0.72 -10.90 7.90
CA ASN A 60 -1.91 -10.15 8.26
C ASN A 60 -2.24 -10.31 9.75
N ALA A 61 -1.81 -9.35 10.55
CA ALA A 61 -2.12 -9.24 11.97
C ALA A 61 -3.50 -8.57 12.24
N GLY A 62 -4.24 -8.22 11.19
CA GLY A 62 -5.56 -7.61 11.27
C GLY A 62 -6.68 -8.61 11.48
N ASP A 63 -7.91 -8.10 11.60
CA ASP A 63 -9.13 -8.87 11.80
C ASP A 63 -9.93 -9.10 10.50
N LYS A 64 -9.45 -8.56 9.37
CA LYS A 64 -10.10 -8.65 8.05
C LYS A 64 -9.19 -9.26 7.01
N PRO A 65 -9.74 -10.00 6.03
CA PRO A 65 -8.96 -10.46 4.88
C PRO A 65 -8.49 -9.25 4.05
N VAL A 66 -7.27 -9.33 3.55
CA VAL A 66 -6.73 -8.38 2.57
C VAL A 66 -6.44 -9.08 1.25
N THR A 67 -6.29 -8.32 0.18
CA THR A 67 -5.89 -8.86 -1.12
C THR A 67 -4.75 -8.03 -1.69
N LEU A 68 -3.57 -8.63 -1.80
CA LEU A 68 -2.43 -8.06 -2.50
C LEU A 68 -2.71 -8.12 -4.00
N VAL A 69 -2.58 -6.99 -4.70
CA VAL A 69 -2.90 -6.85 -6.14
C VAL A 69 -1.69 -6.42 -6.97
N GLY A 70 -0.57 -6.07 -6.34
CA GLY A 70 0.66 -5.73 -7.05
C GLY A 70 1.70 -5.10 -6.13
N ALA A 71 2.77 -4.60 -6.75
CA ALA A 71 3.80 -3.82 -6.09
C ALA A 71 4.43 -2.87 -7.10
N ASP A 72 5.08 -1.81 -6.60
CA ASP A 72 5.83 -0.85 -7.42
C ASP A 72 7.10 -0.40 -6.73
N SER A 73 8.05 0.10 -7.51
CA SER A 73 9.28 0.70 -7.02
C SER A 73 9.81 1.68 -8.06
N ASP A 74 10.21 2.88 -7.63
CA ASP A 74 10.81 3.88 -8.53
C ASP A 74 12.18 3.44 -9.09
N ALA A 75 12.79 2.41 -8.50
CA ALA A 75 14.05 1.84 -8.96
C ALA A 75 13.90 0.92 -10.19
N PHE A 76 12.67 0.58 -10.60
CA PHE A 76 12.37 -0.38 -11.68
C PHE A 76 11.23 0.11 -12.57
N GLU A 77 11.24 -0.28 -13.86
CA GLU A 77 10.17 0.06 -14.80
C GLU A 77 8.85 -0.63 -14.42
N SER A 78 8.91 -1.88 -13.94
CA SER A 78 7.75 -2.58 -13.41
C SER A 78 8.13 -3.61 -12.34
N VAL A 79 7.18 -3.91 -11.46
CA VAL A 79 7.26 -5.01 -10.48
C VAL A 79 6.00 -5.86 -10.60
N GLU A 80 6.17 -7.15 -10.87
CA GLU A 80 5.07 -8.08 -11.15
C GLU A 80 5.03 -9.22 -10.14
N MET A 81 3.84 -9.69 -9.75
CA MET A 81 3.73 -10.90 -8.92
C MET A 81 3.71 -12.15 -9.80
N HIS A 82 4.54 -13.13 -9.48
CA HIS A 82 4.67 -14.37 -10.26
C HIS A 82 4.63 -15.59 -9.32
N MET A 83 4.21 -16.73 -9.86
CA MET A 83 4.33 -18.04 -9.21
C MET A 83 5.26 -18.93 -10.03
N SER A 84 6.30 -19.46 -9.40
CA SER A 84 7.13 -20.51 -9.99
C SER A 84 6.37 -21.83 -10.01
N MET A 85 6.44 -22.53 -11.14
CA MET A 85 5.83 -23.85 -11.33
C MET A 85 6.83 -24.75 -12.05
N SER A 86 6.83 -26.04 -11.73
CA SER A 86 7.54 -27.04 -12.53
C SER A 86 6.52 -27.84 -13.32
N ASN A 87 6.73 -27.94 -14.64
CA ASN A 87 5.95 -28.82 -15.49
C ASN A 87 6.91 -29.69 -16.29
N ASP A 88 6.90 -31.00 -16.02
CA ASP A 88 7.79 -31.98 -16.65
C ASP A 88 9.29 -31.66 -16.48
N GLY A 89 9.67 -31.15 -15.30
CA GLY A 89 11.05 -30.76 -15.00
C GLY A 89 11.47 -29.42 -15.60
N ILE A 90 10.59 -28.76 -16.34
CA ILE A 90 10.83 -27.42 -16.90
C ILE A 90 10.25 -26.38 -15.94
N ALA A 91 11.11 -25.53 -15.40
CA ALA A 91 10.70 -24.38 -14.61
C ALA A 91 9.96 -23.36 -15.48
N ARG A 92 8.79 -22.93 -15.02
CA ARG A 92 7.98 -21.87 -15.61
C ARG A 92 7.59 -20.86 -14.55
N MET A 93 7.35 -19.63 -14.98
CA MET A 93 6.82 -18.56 -14.14
C MET A 93 5.49 -18.13 -14.71
N LYS A 94 4.48 -17.99 -13.85
CA LYS A 94 3.14 -17.55 -14.23
C LYS A 94 2.82 -16.25 -13.52
N PRO A 95 2.42 -15.19 -14.23
CA PRO A 95 1.93 -13.96 -13.61
C PRO A 95 0.70 -14.21 -12.74
N VAL A 96 0.63 -13.50 -11.62
CA VAL A 96 -0.45 -13.56 -10.63
C VAL A 96 -0.99 -12.14 -10.47
N SER A 97 -2.31 -11.98 -10.61
CA SER A 97 -2.94 -10.65 -10.52
C SER A 97 -3.42 -10.30 -9.11
N LYS A 98 -3.66 -11.30 -8.26
CA LYS A 98 -4.12 -11.09 -6.89
C LYS A 98 -3.82 -12.29 -5.98
N LEU A 99 -3.54 -12.00 -4.71
CA LEU A 99 -3.35 -12.98 -3.64
C LEU A 99 -4.13 -12.53 -2.40
N GLY A 100 -5.05 -13.37 -1.94
CA GLY A 100 -5.80 -13.15 -0.71
C GLY A 100 -4.99 -13.57 0.52
N ILE A 101 -5.18 -12.87 1.64
CA ILE A 101 -4.49 -13.15 2.90
C ILE A 101 -5.52 -13.01 4.03
N ALA A 102 -5.90 -14.12 4.63
CA ALA A 102 -6.84 -14.15 5.74
C ALA A 102 -6.25 -13.53 7.02
N PRO A 103 -7.09 -13.12 7.99
CA PRO A 103 -6.62 -12.75 9.33
C PRO A 103 -5.74 -13.83 9.94
N GLY A 104 -4.58 -13.46 10.48
CA GLY A 104 -3.61 -14.37 11.07
C GLY A 104 -2.74 -15.14 10.06
N GLU A 105 -3.02 -15.05 8.76
CA GLU A 105 -2.26 -15.76 7.73
C GLU A 105 -0.92 -15.07 7.44
N THR A 106 0.05 -15.86 6.97
CA THR A 106 1.28 -15.35 6.37
C THR A 106 1.37 -15.84 4.94
N LEU A 107 1.45 -14.91 3.99
CA LEU A 107 1.78 -15.20 2.61
C LEU A 107 3.30 -15.11 2.43
N GLU A 108 3.89 -16.16 1.84
CA GLU A 108 5.33 -16.26 1.65
C GLU A 108 5.70 -16.12 0.17
N PHE A 109 6.60 -15.18 -0.10
CA PHE A 109 7.28 -15.03 -1.37
C PHE A 109 8.69 -15.61 -1.20
N ALA A 110 8.92 -16.81 -1.74
CA ALA A 110 10.14 -17.57 -1.58
C ALA A 110 10.56 -18.26 -2.90
N PRO A 111 11.86 -18.60 -3.06
CA PRO A 111 12.33 -19.33 -4.24
C PRO A 111 11.53 -20.61 -4.51
N GLY A 112 11.10 -20.80 -5.76
CA GLY A 112 10.26 -21.94 -6.14
C GLY A 112 8.76 -21.78 -5.87
N GLY A 113 8.35 -20.70 -5.20
CA GLY A 113 6.95 -20.32 -4.98
C GLY A 113 6.63 -18.94 -5.56
N TYR A 114 5.89 -18.13 -4.79
CA TYR A 114 5.60 -16.75 -5.17
C TYR A 114 6.86 -15.89 -5.12
N HIS A 115 6.99 -14.95 -6.04
CA HIS A 115 8.06 -13.97 -6.05
C HIS A 115 7.60 -12.69 -6.78
N LEU A 116 8.21 -11.57 -6.42
CA LEU A 116 8.10 -10.35 -7.22
C LEU A 116 9.16 -10.37 -8.30
N MET A 117 8.78 -10.17 -9.56
CA MET A 117 9.70 -10.03 -10.68
C MET A 117 9.92 -8.54 -10.94
N PHE A 118 11.15 -8.08 -10.74
CA PHE A 118 11.56 -6.69 -10.91
C PHE A 118 12.16 -6.50 -12.30
N MET A 119 11.46 -5.77 -13.15
CA MET A 119 11.81 -5.60 -14.56
C MET A 119 12.51 -4.27 -14.78
N LYS A 120 13.64 -4.32 -15.49
CA LYS A 120 14.45 -3.18 -15.96
C LYS A 120 14.74 -2.12 -14.89
N ARG A 121 15.97 -2.14 -14.38
CA ARG A 121 16.43 -1.14 -13.40
C ARG A 121 16.45 0.25 -14.02
N ALA A 122 15.92 1.24 -13.31
CA ALA A 122 15.99 2.64 -13.70
C ALA A 122 17.40 3.22 -13.55
N HIS A 123 18.18 2.68 -12.59
CA HIS A 123 19.58 3.03 -12.34
C HIS A 123 20.38 1.80 -11.86
N PRO A 124 21.73 1.84 -11.89
CA PRO A 124 22.54 0.78 -11.30
C PRO A 124 22.21 0.57 -9.81
N LEU A 125 22.25 -0.69 -9.38
CA LEU A 125 22.09 -1.14 -7.99
C LEU A 125 23.23 -2.08 -7.63
N ALA A 126 23.76 -1.93 -6.43
CA ALA A 126 24.82 -2.75 -5.84
C ALA A 126 24.30 -3.68 -4.75
N MET A 127 25.09 -4.69 -4.41
CA MET A 127 24.79 -5.58 -3.28
C MET A 127 24.90 -4.80 -1.97
N GLY A 128 23.92 -4.97 -1.09
CA GLY A 128 23.80 -4.21 0.15
C GLY A 128 23.04 -2.89 0.02
N ASP A 129 22.65 -2.50 -1.20
CA ASP A 129 21.72 -1.38 -1.38
C ASP A 129 20.33 -1.73 -0.80
N GLU A 130 19.57 -0.71 -0.45
CA GLU A 130 18.17 -0.82 -0.05
C GLU A 130 17.27 -0.29 -1.17
N VAL A 131 16.22 -1.05 -1.51
CA VAL A 131 15.22 -0.65 -2.50
C VAL A 131 13.87 -0.47 -1.83
N ALA A 132 13.28 0.72 -1.97
CA ALA A 132 11.92 0.99 -1.53
C ALA A 132 10.92 0.31 -2.49
N VAL A 133 9.99 -0.45 -1.91
CA VAL A 133 8.91 -1.14 -2.62
C VAL A 133 7.59 -0.79 -1.95
N VAL A 134 6.58 -0.50 -2.74
CA VAL A 134 5.22 -0.26 -2.26
C VAL A 134 4.35 -1.43 -2.65
N LEU A 135 3.90 -2.22 -1.68
CA LEU A 135 2.92 -3.28 -1.91
C LEU A 135 1.53 -2.66 -2.02
N LYS A 136 0.80 -3.01 -3.08
CA LYS A 136 -0.54 -2.49 -3.38
C LYS A 136 -1.60 -3.51 -3.05
N PHE A 137 -2.63 -3.09 -2.32
CA PHE A 137 -3.77 -3.91 -1.93
C PHE A 137 -5.05 -3.38 -2.57
N ALA A 138 -6.04 -4.26 -2.71
CA ALA A 138 -7.38 -3.86 -3.11
C ALA A 138 -7.94 -2.80 -2.14
N GLY A 139 -8.67 -1.81 -2.66
CA GLY A 139 -9.18 -0.69 -1.86
C GLY A 139 -8.17 0.43 -1.61
N GLU A 140 -7.23 0.65 -2.55
CA GLU A 140 -6.24 1.76 -2.55
C GLU A 140 -5.31 1.80 -1.33
N ARG A 141 -5.21 0.67 -0.62
CA ARG A 141 -4.30 0.53 0.50
C ARG A 141 -2.89 0.22 -0.01
N HIS A 142 -1.91 0.96 0.50
CA HIS A 142 -0.50 0.77 0.17
C HIS A 142 0.33 0.45 1.43
N LEU A 143 1.34 -0.39 1.29
CA LEU A 143 2.28 -0.73 2.35
C LEU A 143 3.72 -0.55 1.84
N PRO A 144 4.43 0.48 2.31
CA PRO A 144 5.87 0.60 2.05
C PRO A 144 6.65 -0.52 2.72
N ALA A 145 7.65 -1.04 2.03
CA ALA A 145 8.61 -2.03 2.51
C ALA A 145 9.99 -1.75 1.90
N THR A 146 11.03 -2.02 2.66
CA THR A 146 12.42 -1.91 2.20
C THR A 146 12.96 -3.30 1.90
N PHE A 147 13.55 -3.47 0.72
CA PHE A 147 14.14 -4.73 0.28
C PHE A 147 15.66 -4.60 0.21
N ASP A 148 16.37 -5.48 0.91
CA ASP A 148 17.83 -5.54 0.88
C ASP A 148 18.30 -6.21 -0.42
N VAL A 149 19.18 -5.55 -1.17
CA VAL A 149 19.75 -6.10 -2.39
C VAL A 149 20.80 -7.15 -2.05
N VAL A 150 20.55 -8.38 -2.47
CA VAL A 150 21.40 -9.53 -2.16
C VAL A 150 21.78 -10.32 -3.41
N SER A 151 22.85 -11.11 -3.29
CA SER A 151 23.21 -12.04 -4.35
C SER A 151 22.34 -13.30 -4.25
N PRO A 152 22.03 -13.97 -5.37
CA PRO A 152 21.22 -15.19 -5.33
C PRO A 152 21.84 -16.28 -4.44
N ALA A 153 23.17 -16.36 -4.38
CA ALA A 153 23.89 -17.33 -3.55
C ALA A 153 23.73 -17.08 -2.04
N SER A 154 23.38 -15.86 -1.63
CA SER A 154 23.11 -15.49 -0.23
C SER A 154 21.66 -15.71 0.20
N MET A 155 20.82 -16.22 -0.70
CA MET A 155 19.48 -16.69 -0.36
C MET A 155 19.57 -18.10 0.20
N SER A 156 19.58 -18.22 1.53
CA SER A 156 19.31 -19.50 2.19
C SER A 156 17.88 -19.94 1.86
N PRO A 157 17.60 -21.25 1.69
CA PRO A 157 16.23 -21.73 1.77
C PRO A 157 15.67 -21.31 3.14
N MET A 158 14.54 -20.60 3.13
CA MET A 158 13.80 -20.27 4.35
C MET A 158 13.17 -21.52 4.96
#